data_AF-A0A9E2FF96-F1
#
_entry.id   AF-A0A9E2FF96-F1
#
_cell.length_a   1.000
_cell.length_b   1.000
_cell.length_c   1.000
_cell.angle_alpha   90.00
_cell.angle_beta   90.00
_cell.angle_gamma   90.00
#
_symmetry.space_group_name_H-M   'P 1'
#
loop_
_entity.id
_entity.type
_entity.pdbx_description
1 polymer ?
#
loop_
_entity_poly.entity_id
_entity_poly.type
_entity_poly.pdbx_seq_one_letter_code
_entity_poly.pdbx_strand_id
1 'polypeptide(L)'
;NSSLRSEGVDRMPVREARGGDTLWIDGDFSGVGVAFAHGEHIKRNGDKQSCVLCHHMNLPLDQTSGCSDCHRDMYLATDAFGHAWHASSDGANLTCFECHSEGTLKNAESAKTCDACHKNLIPPNAAIAVDSYLAMGYVEAMHQQCISCHNQEAEQLQKPDLPRCTTCHHDAGDILDQQEFVRQKNRNGQQGSVTIPNASLFAPQ
;
A
#
# COMPACT_ATOMS: atom_id res chain seq x y z
N ASN A 1 24.71 29.79 -15.77
CA ASN A 1 24.65 28.63 -16.67
C ASN A 1 23.64 27.66 -16.07
N SER A 2 22.35 27.88 -16.30
CA SER A 2 21.28 27.11 -15.66
C SER A 2 20.82 26.05 -16.64
N SER A 3 21.23 24.79 -16.43
CA SER A 3 20.72 23.70 -17.25
C SER A 3 19.26 23.45 -16.89
N LEU A 4 18.37 23.65 -17.86
CA LEU A 4 17.02 23.09 -17.79
C LEU A 4 17.16 21.57 -17.78
N ARG A 5 16.84 20.94 -16.65
CA ARG A 5 16.62 19.50 -16.58
C ARG A 5 15.12 19.27 -16.60
N SER A 6 14.67 18.41 -17.51
CA SER A 6 13.39 17.71 -17.40
C SER A 6 13.55 16.62 -16.33
N GLU A 7 13.78 17.03 -15.08
CA GLU A 7 13.46 16.16 -13.95
C GLU A 7 11.93 16.01 -14.02
N GLY A 8 11.44 14.78 -14.18
CA GLY A 8 10.01 14.51 -14.35
C GLY A 8 9.21 14.91 -13.11
N VAL A 9 8.08 14.25 -12.86
CA VAL A 9 7.36 14.45 -11.59
C VAL A 9 8.25 13.98 -10.44
N ASP A 10 8.34 14.79 -9.38
CA ASP A 10 9.08 14.43 -8.17
C ASP A 10 8.51 13.15 -7.56
N ARG A 11 9.39 12.25 -7.10
CA ARG A 11 8.97 11.06 -6.37
C ARG A 11 8.37 11.43 -5.03
N MET A 12 7.25 10.81 -4.70
CA MET A 12 6.55 10.98 -3.43
C MET A 12 6.50 9.63 -2.71
N PRO A 13 7.52 9.32 -1.88
CA PRO A 13 7.61 8.01 -1.25
C PRO A 13 6.45 7.79 -0.29
N VAL A 14 5.93 6.57 -0.32
CA VAL A 14 4.80 6.14 0.50
C VAL A 14 5.30 5.59 1.84
N ARG A 15 4.48 5.75 2.87
CA ARG A 15 4.66 5.18 4.20
C ARG A 15 3.55 4.18 4.50
N GLU A 16 3.85 3.26 5.42
CA GLU A 16 2.87 2.27 5.86
C GLU A 16 1.68 2.93 6.59
N ALA A 17 0.52 2.29 6.44
CA ALA A 17 -0.65 2.61 7.23
C ALA A 17 -0.42 2.21 8.69
N ARG A 18 -0.94 3.01 9.63
CA ARG A 18 -0.68 2.82 11.07
C ARG A 18 -1.95 2.52 11.83
N GLY A 19 -1.92 1.56 12.74
CA GLY A 19 -3.06 1.23 13.60
C GLY A 19 -3.25 -0.27 13.78
N GLY A 20 -4.50 -0.68 13.99
CA GLY A 20 -4.89 -2.09 14.18
C GLY A 20 -6.25 -2.35 13.55
N ASP A 21 -7.29 -2.40 14.37
CA ASP A 21 -8.68 -2.55 13.90
C ASP A 21 -9.13 -1.37 13.02
N THR A 22 -8.58 -0.19 13.26
CA THR A 22 -8.64 0.96 12.34
C THR A 22 -7.23 1.31 11.93
N LEU A 23 -7.01 1.40 10.62
CA LEU A 23 -5.75 1.83 10.01
C LEU A 23 -5.88 3.27 9.55
N TRP A 24 -4.93 4.12 9.95
CA TRP A 24 -4.74 5.44 9.39
C TRP A 24 -3.86 5.35 8.16
N ILE A 25 -4.48 5.58 6.99
CA ILE A 25 -3.84 5.56 5.69
C ILE A 25 -3.53 7.01 5.31
N ASP A 26 -2.27 7.37 5.44
CA ASP A 26 -1.71 8.69 5.13
C ASP A 26 -0.34 8.43 4.52
N GLY A 27 -0.34 8.09 3.23
CA GLY A 27 0.82 7.55 2.54
C GLY A 27 1.97 8.55 2.42
N ASP A 28 1.67 9.84 2.29
CA ASP A 28 2.66 10.91 2.16
C ASP A 28 2.97 11.65 3.46
N PHE A 29 2.32 11.26 4.57
CA PHE A 29 2.47 11.89 5.89
C PHE A 29 2.10 13.39 5.87
N SER A 30 1.20 13.79 4.98
CA SER A 30 0.68 15.16 4.93
C SER A 30 -0.24 15.48 6.12
N GLY A 31 -0.69 14.45 6.85
CA GLY A 31 -1.70 14.56 7.89
C GLY A 31 -3.14 14.52 7.35
N VAL A 32 -3.30 14.35 6.04
CA VAL A 32 -4.58 14.15 5.36
C VAL A 32 -4.66 12.69 4.90
N GLY A 33 -5.62 11.94 5.44
CA GLY A 33 -5.68 10.50 5.22
C GLY A 33 -7.07 9.91 5.40
N VAL A 34 -7.14 8.57 5.35
CA VAL A 34 -8.36 7.78 5.50
C VAL A 34 -8.27 6.93 6.76
N ALA A 35 -9.30 6.98 7.61
CA ALA A 35 -9.48 6.03 8.69
C ALA A 35 -10.18 4.78 8.16
N PHE A 36 -9.41 3.77 7.81
CA PHE A 36 -9.92 2.52 7.27
C PHE A 36 -10.25 1.54 8.40
N ALA A 37 -11.54 1.21 8.55
CA ALA A 37 -12.02 0.24 9.55
C ALA A 37 -11.67 -1.21 9.16
N HIS A 38 -10.38 -1.55 9.23
CA HIS A 38 -9.80 -2.83 8.82
C HIS A 38 -10.45 -4.04 9.52
N GLY A 39 -10.61 -3.99 10.84
CA GLY A 39 -11.23 -5.06 11.62
C GLY A 39 -12.69 -5.32 11.21
N GLU A 40 -13.43 -4.28 10.83
CA GLU A 40 -14.79 -4.42 10.33
C GLU A 40 -14.83 -5.02 8.93
N HIS A 41 -13.87 -4.68 8.06
CA HIS A 41 -13.75 -5.32 6.75
C HIS A 41 -13.41 -6.80 6.88
N ILE A 42 -12.53 -7.17 7.82
CA ILE A 42 -12.22 -8.58 8.11
C ILE A 42 -13.49 -9.33 8.51
N LYS A 43 -14.22 -8.84 9.53
CA LYS A 43 -15.43 -9.50 10.04
C LYS A 43 -16.51 -9.64 8.97
N ARG A 44 -16.78 -8.58 8.20
CA ARG A 44 -17.87 -8.57 7.20
C ARG A 44 -17.58 -9.50 6.02
N ASN A 45 -16.32 -9.73 5.70
CA ASN A 45 -15.90 -10.49 4.53
C ASN A 45 -15.44 -11.92 4.87
N GLY A 46 -15.86 -12.47 6.01
CA GLY A 46 -15.60 -13.88 6.36
C GLY A 46 -14.30 -14.12 7.13
N ASP A 47 -13.94 -13.18 8.01
CA ASP A 47 -12.80 -13.26 8.91
C ASP A 47 -11.49 -13.59 8.17
N LYS A 48 -10.82 -14.69 8.52
CA LYS A 48 -9.53 -15.05 7.93
C LYS A 48 -9.57 -15.27 6.41
N GLN A 49 -10.74 -15.58 5.85
CA GLN A 49 -10.87 -15.77 4.40
C GLN A 49 -10.89 -14.43 3.65
N SER A 50 -11.12 -13.31 4.34
CA SER A 50 -11.16 -11.99 3.69
C SER A 50 -9.79 -11.47 3.27
N CYS A 51 -8.70 -11.99 3.84
CA CYS A 51 -7.37 -11.40 3.64
C CYS A 51 -6.98 -11.38 2.15
N VAL A 52 -7.32 -12.43 1.41
CA VAL A 52 -7.00 -12.58 -0.02
C VAL A 52 -7.83 -11.67 -0.93
N LEU A 53 -8.86 -11.01 -0.38
CA LEU A 53 -9.62 -9.99 -1.11
C LEU A 53 -8.80 -8.70 -1.29
N CYS A 54 -7.82 -8.45 -0.42
CA CYS A 54 -7.02 -7.23 -0.42
C CYS A 54 -5.51 -7.51 -0.55
N HIS A 55 -4.98 -8.43 0.26
CA HIS A 55 -3.56 -8.82 0.22
C HIS A 55 -3.34 -9.84 -0.91
N HIS A 56 -3.13 -9.32 -2.11
CA HIS A 56 -2.99 -10.13 -3.32
C HIS A 56 -1.55 -10.55 -3.63
N MET A 57 -0.58 -9.98 -2.94
CA MET A 57 0.81 -10.37 -3.02
C MET A 57 1.48 -10.10 -1.67
N ASN A 58 2.33 -11.03 -1.23
CA ASN A 58 3.08 -10.92 0.00
C ASN A 58 4.58 -10.92 -0.29
N LEU A 59 5.35 -10.22 0.54
CA LEU A 59 6.78 -10.41 0.61
C LEU A 59 7.10 -11.86 1.04
N PRO A 60 8.28 -12.38 0.67
CA PRO A 60 8.69 -13.72 1.09
C PRO A 60 8.59 -13.91 2.61
N LEU A 61 7.99 -15.02 3.03
CA LEU A 61 7.76 -15.40 4.44
C LEU A 61 6.74 -14.53 5.20
N ASP A 62 6.03 -13.64 4.51
CA ASP A 62 4.90 -12.89 5.06
C ASP A 62 3.55 -13.46 4.57
N GLN A 63 2.47 -13.06 5.22
CA GLN A 63 1.10 -13.47 4.90
C GLN A 63 0.15 -12.30 4.61
N THR A 64 0.50 -11.09 5.05
CA THR A 64 -0.32 -9.89 4.88
C THR A 64 0.56 -8.64 4.72
N SER A 65 1.40 -8.63 3.69
CA SER A 65 2.28 -7.49 3.43
C SER A 65 1.48 -6.22 3.14
N GLY A 66 2.04 -5.08 3.53
CA GLY A 66 1.39 -3.79 3.37
C GLY A 66 1.44 -3.33 1.91
N CYS A 67 0.42 -2.59 1.47
CA CYS A 67 0.38 -2.06 0.10
C CYS A 67 1.63 -1.21 -0.21
N SER A 68 2.13 -0.48 0.79
CA SER A 68 3.30 0.42 0.69
C SER A 68 4.61 -0.31 0.42
N ASP A 69 4.69 -1.62 0.66
CA ASP A 69 5.92 -2.39 0.44
C ASP A 69 6.24 -2.51 -1.06
N CYS A 70 5.19 -2.60 -1.88
CA CYS A 70 5.28 -2.68 -3.34
C CYS A 70 4.91 -1.36 -4.01
N HIS A 71 3.80 -0.73 -3.60
CA HIS A 71 3.31 0.54 -4.13
C HIS A 71 3.99 1.71 -3.42
N ARG A 72 5.28 1.91 -3.73
CA ARG A 72 6.20 2.74 -2.92
C ARG A 72 6.17 4.23 -3.26
N ASP A 73 5.44 4.64 -4.28
CA ASP A 73 5.27 6.04 -4.67
C ASP A 73 3.79 6.38 -4.77
N MET A 74 3.41 7.58 -4.33
CA MET A 74 2.00 8.01 -4.28
C MET A 74 1.32 7.95 -5.63
N TYR A 75 2.05 8.31 -6.70
CA TYR A 75 1.47 8.55 -8.02
C TYR A 75 2.20 7.83 -9.16
N LEU A 76 3.49 7.54 -8.99
CA LEU A 76 4.28 6.90 -10.04
C LEU A 76 4.30 5.38 -9.89
N ALA A 77 4.42 4.69 -11.01
CA ALA A 77 4.69 3.27 -10.99
C ALA A 77 6.07 2.99 -10.35
N THR A 78 6.17 1.87 -9.63
CA THR A 78 7.37 1.45 -8.93
C THR A 78 7.72 0.00 -9.27
N ASP A 79 9.00 -0.30 -9.28
CA ASP A 79 9.51 -1.65 -9.49
C ASP A 79 9.25 -2.50 -8.23
N ALA A 80 8.15 -3.26 -8.21
CA ALA A 80 7.79 -4.11 -7.08
C ALA A 80 8.70 -5.34 -6.95
N PHE A 81 9.29 -5.80 -8.06
CA PHE A 81 10.33 -6.83 -8.01
C PHE A 81 11.58 -6.31 -7.29
N GLY A 82 11.92 -5.03 -7.45
CA GLY A 82 13.12 -4.47 -6.86
C GLY A 82 14.37 -5.05 -7.53
N HIS A 83 14.46 -4.89 -8.84
CA HIS A 83 15.52 -5.44 -9.68
C HIS A 83 16.93 -5.09 -9.16
N ALA A 84 17.12 -3.85 -8.71
CA ALA A 84 18.39 -3.42 -8.15
C ALA A 84 18.77 -4.17 -6.86
N TRP A 85 17.79 -4.51 -6.02
CA TRP A 85 18.01 -5.27 -4.79
C TRP A 85 18.28 -6.75 -5.09
N HIS A 86 17.54 -7.34 -6.04
CA HIS A 86 17.80 -8.73 -6.43
C HIS A 86 19.20 -8.92 -7.02
N ALA A 87 19.69 -7.94 -7.79
CA ALA A 87 21.00 -7.99 -8.43
C ALA A 87 22.17 -7.49 -7.55
N SER A 88 21.92 -6.95 -6.36
CA SER A 88 22.98 -6.38 -5.51
C SER A 88 23.60 -7.41 -4.57
N SER A 89 24.86 -7.20 -4.20
CA SER A 89 25.57 -8.04 -3.23
C SER A 89 24.96 -8.00 -1.83
N ASP A 90 24.32 -6.88 -1.49
CA ASP A 90 23.69 -6.67 -0.18
C ASP A 90 22.22 -7.14 -0.18
N GLY A 91 21.71 -7.61 -1.31
CA GLY A 91 20.37 -8.18 -1.48
C GLY A 91 20.40 -9.67 -1.80
N ALA A 92 19.69 -10.10 -2.85
CA ALA A 92 19.65 -11.52 -3.22
C ALA A 92 20.92 -12.00 -3.96
N ASN A 93 21.77 -11.07 -4.39
CA ASN A 93 23.02 -11.35 -5.10
C ASN A 93 22.85 -12.27 -6.32
N LEU A 94 21.74 -12.11 -7.05
CA LEU A 94 21.44 -12.88 -8.25
C LEU A 94 22.20 -12.31 -9.45
N THR A 95 22.78 -13.20 -10.24
CA THR A 95 23.37 -12.88 -11.53
C THR A 95 22.29 -12.71 -12.60
N CYS A 96 22.61 -11.98 -13.67
CA CYS A 96 21.67 -11.75 -14.77
C CYS A 96 21.04 -13.03 -15.32
N PHE A 97 21.82 -14.12 -15.39
CA PHE A 97 21.42 -15.35 -16.06
C PHE A 97 20.67 -16.32 -15.14
N GLU A 98 20.57 -16.00 -13.85
CA GLU A 98 19.67 -16.72 -12.95
C GLU A 98 18.22 -16.34 -13.20
N CYS A 99 17.95 -15.13 -13.71
CA CYS A 99 16.62 -14.64 -14.04
C CYS A 99 16.33 -14.61 -15.55
N HIS A 100 17.31 -14.25 -16.38
CA HIS A 100 17.15 -14.12 -17.83
C HIS A 100 17.88 -15.23 -18.58
N SER A 101 17.32 -15.70 -19.69
CA SER A 101 18.00 -16.69 -20.53
C SER A 101 19.16 -16.05 -21.30
N GLU A 102 20.20 -16.85 -21.60
CA GLU A 102 21.27 -16.41 -22.48
C GLU A 102 20.77 -16.19 -23.90
N GLY A 103 21.28 -15.17 -24.58
CA GLY A 103 20.93 -14.87 -25.97
C GLY A 103 19.54 -14.24 -26.18
N THR A 104 18.74 -14.04 -25.13
CA THR A 104 17.46 -13.31 -25.21
C THR A 104 17.60 -11.86 -24.79
N LEU A 105 16.70 -11.00 -25.27
CA LEU A 105 16.60 -9.63 -24.77
C LEU A 105 16.24 -9.66 -23.28
N LYS A 106 17.02 -9.01 -22.42
CA LYS A 106 16.77 -8.99 -20.96
C LYS A 106 15.63 -8.02 -20.64
N ASN A 107 14.41 -8.52 -20.67
CA ASN A 107 13.20 -7.79 -20.38
C ASN A 107 12.26 -8.63 -19.50
N ALA A 108 11.15 -8.04 -19.08
CA ALA A 108 10.20 -8.72 -18.19
C ALA A 108 9.54 -9.93 -18.86
N GLU A 109 9.32 -9.88 -20.16
CA GLU A 109 8.65 -10.94 -20.92
C GLU A 109 9.51 -12.21 -21.04
N SER A 110 10.83 -12.07 -21.03
CA SER A 110 11.78 -13.20 -21.12
C SER A 110 12.38 -13.62 -19.78
N ALA A 111 12.13 -12.85 -18.72
CA ALA A 111 12.55 -13.20 -17.37
C ALA A 111 11.74 -14.39 -16.86
N LYS A 112 12.32 -15.15 -15.95
CA LYS A 112 11.55 -16.13 -15.16
C LYS A 112 10.44 -15.41 -14.39
N THR A 113 9.28 -16.05 -14.30
CA THR A 113 8.17 -15.59 -13.48
C THR A 113 8.54 -15.64 -12.00
N CYS A 114 7.91 -14.79 -11.18
CA CYS A 114 8.22 -14.66 -9.76
C CYS A 114 8.07 -15.98 -9.00
N ASP A 115 7.10 -16.81 -9.38
CA ASP A 115 6.80 -18.12 -8.79
C ASP A 115 7.84 -19.20 -9.12
N ALA A 116 8.77 -18.95 -10.06
CA ALA A 116 9.92 -19.83 -10.28
C ALA A 116 10.73 -19.97 -8.98
N CYS A 117 10.87 -18.88 -8.22
CA CYS A 117 11.59 -18.83 -6.94
C CYS A 117 10.63 -18.69 -5.73
N HIS A 118 9.58 -17.87 -5.84
CA HIS A 118 8.70 -17.53 -4.72
C HIS A 118 7.38 -18.32 -4.76
N LYS A 119 7.34 -19.49 -4.12
CA LYS A 119 6.19 -20.43 -4.22
C LYS A 119 4.90 -19.96 -3.56
N ASN A 120 4.97 -19.00 -2.64
CA ASN A 120 3.83 -18.52 -1.86
C ASN A 120 3.65 -16.99 -1.96
N LEU A 121 4.11 -16.39 -3.07
CA LEU A 121 4.10 -14.94 -3.25
C LEU A 121 2.68 -14.39 -3.42
N ILE A 122 1.87 -15.08 -4.22
CA ILE A 122 0.46 -14.76 -4.43
C ILE A 122 -0.35 -15.79 -3.64
N PRO A 123 -1.16 -15.37 -2.65
CA PRO A 123 -1.94 -16.32 -1.88
C PRO A 123 -2.98 -17.00 -2.78
N PRO A 124 -3.30 -18.29 -2.52
CA PRO A 124 -4.36 -18.97 -3.25
C PRO A 124 -5.67 -18.20 -3.18
N ASN A 125 -6.37 -18.06 -4.31
CA ASN A 125 -7.63 -17.32 -4.44
C ASN A 125 -7.52 -15.81 -4.18
N ALA A 126 -6.34 -15.20 -4.35
CA ALA A 126 -6.21 -13.74 -4.42
C ALA A 126 -7.24 -13.17 -5.40
N ALA A 127 -8.04 -12.19 -4.95
CA ALA A 127 -9.07 -11.57 -5.78
C ALA A 127 -8.49 -10.68 -6.89
N ILE A 128 -7.25 -10.23 -6.71
CA ILE A 128 -6.52 -9.34 -7.61
C ILE A 128 -5.40 -10.14 -8.28
N ALA A 129 -5.37 -10.15 -9.60
CA ALA A 129 -4.29 -10.78 -10.35
C ALA A 129 -3.05 -9.88 -10.37
N VAL A 130 -1.86 -10.49 -10.34
CA VAL A 130 -0.59 -9.78 -10.58
C VAL A 130 -0.05 -10.20 -11.93
N ASP A 131 -0.06 -9.30 -12.90
CA ASP A 131 0.38 -9.52 -14.28
C ASP A 131 1.69 -8.78 -14.62
N SER A 132 2.12 -7.86 -13.76
CA SER A 132 3.30 -7.02 -13.96
C SER A 132 4.13 -6.92 -12.68
N TYR A 133 5.45 -6.77 -12.85
CA TYR A 133 6.38 -6.43 -11.77
C TYR A 133 6.39 -4.93 -11.45
N LEU A 134 5.73 -4.11 -12.27
CA LEU A 134 5.53 -2.69 -12.00
C LEU A 134 4.24 -2.53 -11.20
N ALA A 135 4.38 -2.17 -9.93
CA ALA A 135 3.27 -1.72 -9.11
C ALA A 135 2.86 -0.31 -9.54
N MET A 136 1.58 -0.08 -9.80
CA MET A 136 1.04 1.26 -10.03
C MET A 136 1.21 2.17 -8.79
N GLY A 137 0.96 3.47 -8.96
CA GLY A 137 1.01 4.42 -7.85
C GLY A 137 0.05 4.03 -6.71
N TYR A 138 0.42 4.36 -5.47
CA TYR A 138 -0.32 3.95 -4.28
C TYR A 138 -1.77 4.43 -4.26
N VAL A 139 -2.00 5.68 -4.66
CA VAL A 139 -3.36 6.25 -4.75
C VAL A 139 -4.20 5.47 -5.77
N GLU A 140 -3.61 5.14 -6.92
CA GLU A 140 -4.29 4.36 -7.94
C GLU A 140 -4.60 2.95 -7.46
N ALA A 141 -3.63 2.26 -6.84
CA ALA A 141 -3.82 0.92 -6.30
C ALA A 141 -4.94 0.85 -5.27
N MET A 142 -4.97 1.80 -4.33
CA MET A 142 -6.02 1.88 -3.33
C MET A 142 -7.39 2.16 -3.93
N HIS A 143 -7.48 3.15 -4.82
CA HIS A 143 -8.74 3.48 -5.47
C HIS A 143 -9.26 2.32 -6.31
N GLN A 144 -8.41 1.69 -7.13
CA GLN A 144 -8.83 0.54 -7.93
C GLN A 144 -9.36 -0.59 -7.04
N GLN A 145 -8.69 -0.91 -5.93
CA GLN A 145 -9.14 -1.98 -5.05
C GLN A 145 -10.44 -1.63 -4.30
N CYS A 146 -10.45 -0.52 -3.56
CA CYS A 146 -11.54 -0.18 -2.67
C CYS A 146 -12.80 0.20 -3.45
N ILE A 147 -12.68 1.06 -4.46
CA ILE A 147 -13.84 1.57 -5.21
C ILE A 147 -14.45 0.47 -6.06
N SER A 148 -13.65 -0.43 -6.66
CA SER A 148 -14.20 -1.53 -7.46
C SER A 148 -15.06 -2.48 -6.61
N CYS A 149 -14.58 -2.87 -5.42
CA CYS A 149 -15.37 -3.69 -4.50
C CYS A 149 -16.61 -2.92 -4.00
N HIS A 150 -16.45 -1.66 -3.59
CA HIS A 150 -17.56 -0.83 -3.13
C HIS A 150 -18.62 -0.58 -4.20
N ASN A 151 -18.27 -0.51 -5.48
CA ASN A 151 -19.23 -0.43 -6.58
C ASN A 151 -20.11 -1.69 -6.65
N GLN A 152 -19.49 -2.88 -6.54
CA GLN A 152 -20.23 -4.15 -6.55
C GLN A 152 -21.17 -4.26 -5.34
N GLU A 153 -20.66 -3.89 -4.16
CA GLU A 153 -21.46 -3.90 -2.92
C GLU A 153 -22.55 -2.82 -2.92
N ALA A 154 -22.32 -1.67 -3.56
CA ALA A 154 -23.33 -0.61 -3.68
C ALA A 154 -24.59 -1.11 -4.38
N GLU A 155 -24.43 -1.91 -5.44
CA GLU A 155 -25.54 -2.51 -6.17
C GLU A 155 -26.24 -3.58 -5.32
N GLN A 156 -25.47 -4.50 -4.73
CA GLN A 156 -26.01 -5.61 -3.95
C GLN A 156 -26.75 -5.14 -2.68
N LEU A 157 -26.22 -4.13 -2.01
CA LEU A 157 -26.74 -3.61 -0.75
C LEU A 157 -27.68 -2.41 -0.93
N GLN A 158 -27.91 -1.96 -2.18
CA GLN A 158 -28.69 -0.76 -2.50
C GLN A 158 -28.15 0.50 -1.77
N LYS A 159 -26.82 0.64 -1.76
CA LYS A 159 -26.09 1.75 -1.15
C LYS A 159 -25.30 2.52 -2.20
N PRO A 160 -25.95 3.32 -3.06
CA PRO A 160 -25.30 3.95 -4.22
C PRO A 160 -24.17 4.93 -3.83
N ASP A 161 -24.16 5.41 -2.59
CA ASP A 161 -23.13 6.33 -2.09
C ASP A 161 -21.87 5.63 -1.55
N LEU A 162 -21.87 4.30 -1.42
CA LEU A 162 -20.74 3.52 -0.87
C LEU A 162 -19.37 3.77 -1.59
N PRO A 163 -19.29 3.91 -2.92
CA PRO A 163 -18.02 4.15 -3.61
C PRO A 163 -17.61 5.63 -3.67
N ARG A 164 -18.42 6.55 -3.11
CA ARG A 164 -18.15 7.99 -3.21
C ARG A 164 -16.96 8.40 -2.35
N CYS A 165 -16.24 9.43 -2.79
CA CYS A 165 -15.04 9.92 -2.11
C CYS A 165 -15.29 10.22 -0.62
N THR A 166 -16.44 10.84 -0.31
CA THR A 166 -16.84 11.23 1.05
C THR A 166 -17.13 10.06 1.98
N THR A 167 -17.19 8.82 1.48
CA THR A 167 -17.36 7.62 2.30
C THR A 167 -16.03 7.18 2.93
N CYS A 168 -14.90 7.52 2.29
CA CYS A 168 -13.57 7.20 2.79
C CYS A 168 -12.84 8.45 3.30
N HIS A 169 -12.94 9.56 2.55
CA HIS A 169 -12.31 10.83 2.87
C HIS A 169 -13.32 11.73 3.58
N HIS A 170 -13.17 11.81 4.89
CA HIS A 170 -13.87 12.79 5.73
C HIS A 170 -12.93 13.97 6.02
N ASP A 171 -13.50 15.13 6.35
CA ASP A 171 -12.70 16.30 6.67
C ASP A 171 -11.79 16.01 7.88
N ALA A 172 -10.56 16.52 7.86
CA ALA A 172 -9.53 16.25 8.87
C ALA A 172 -9.98 16.56 10.32
N GLY A 173 -11.02 17.38 10.49
CA GLY A 173 -11.64 17.68 11.78
C GLY A 173 -12.38 16.51 12.43
N ASP A 174 -12.79 15.49 11.67
CA ASP A 174 -13.55 14.35 12.20
C ASP A 174 -12.67 13.21 12.75
N ILE A 175 -11.39 13.17 12.39
CA ILE A 175 -10.48 12.06 12.73
C ILE A 175 -9.45 12.47 13.78
N LEU A 176 -9.23 13.78 13.95
CA LEU A 176 -8.30 14.34 14.92
C LEU A 176 -8.97 14.71 16.26
N ASP A 177 -9.76 13.81 16.86
CA ASP A 177 -9.72 13.75 18.34
C ASP A 177 -8.44 13.02 18.75
N GLN A 178 -7.31 13.68 18.53
CA GLN A 178 -5.98 13.21 18.92
C GLN A 178 -5.93 12.92 20.43
N GLN A 179 -6.83 13.51 21.24
CA GLN A 179 -6.92 13.19 22.66
C GLN A 179 -7.52 11.80 22.90
N GLU A 180 -8.46 11.31 22.09
CA GLU A 180 -9.00 9.94 22.20
C GLU A 180 -7.92 8.89 21.88
N PHE A 181 -7.12 9.09 20.83
CA PHE A 181 -6.01 8.19 20.48
C PHE A 181 -4.93 8.14 21.58
N VAL A 182 -4.62 9.29 22.20
CA VAL A 182 -3.70 9.37 23.34
C VAL A 182 -4.34 8.79 24.62
N ARG A 183 -5.65 8.99 24.84
CA ARG A 183 -6.38 8.45 26.01
C ARG A 183 -6.53 6.93 25.95
N GLN A 184 -6.75 6.33 24.77
CA GLN A 184 -6.76 4.87 24.60
C GLN A 184 -5.39 4.26 24.88
N LYS A 185 -4.31 4.91 24.45
CA LYS A 185 -2.94 4.48 24.74
C LYS A 185 -2.60 4.54 26.23
N ASN A 186 -3.11 5.56 26.93
CA ASN A 186 -2.97 5.69 28.39
C ASN A 186 -3.85 4.70 29.17
N ARG A 187 -4.95 4.20 28.60
CA ARG A 187 -5.80 3.16 29.20
C ARG A 187 -5.21 1.74 29.04
N ASN A 188 -4.49 1.47 27.95
CA ASN A 188 -3.99 0.12 27.62
C ASN A 188 -2.50 -0.12 27.91
N GLY A 189 -1.80 0.80 28.56
CA GLY A 189 -0.55 0.51 29.28
C GLY A 189 0.63 -0.03 28.46
N GLN A 190 0.68 0.15 27.14
CA GLN A 190 1.86 -0.20 26.34
C GLN A 190 2.64 1.04 25.91
N GLN A 191 3.82 1.20 26.52
CA GLN A 191 4.81 2.21 26.22
C GLN A 191 5.42 1.95 24.84
N GLY A 192 5.12 2.82 23.89
CA GLY A 192 5.91 3.02 22.68
C GLY A 192 5.86 4.49 22.33
N SER A 193 6.93 5.24 22.57
CA SER A 193 6.98 6.68 22.29
C SER A 193 7.00 6.90 20.78
N VAL A 194 5.92 7.47 20.24
CA VAL A 194 5.96 8.10 18.91
C VAL A 194 5.91 9.59 19.18
N THR A 195 7.00 10.28 18.89
CA THR A 195 7.06 11.75 18.93
C THR A 195 6.33 12.27 17.70
N ILE A 196 5.11 12.79 17.87
CA ILE A 196 4.41 13.52 16.82
C ILE A 196 4.89 14.98 16.87
N PRO A 197 5.44 15.54 15.77
CA PRO A 197 5.87 16.94 15.76
C PRO A 197 4.66 17.86 15.95
N ASN A 198 4.84 18.85 16.83
CA ASN A 198 3.80 19.75 17.30
C ASN A 198 3.25 20.63 16.16
N ALA A 199 1.94 20.57 15.91
CA ALA A 199 1.25 21.23 14.81
C ALA A 199 1.06 22.76 15.00
N SER A 200 1.96 23.43 15.74
CA SER A 200 1.84 24.87 16.04
C SER A 200 2.63 25.78 15.10
N LEU A 201 3.12 25.29 13.95
CA LEU A 201 3.97 26.08 13.05
C LEU A 201 3.28 26.61 11.77
N PHE A 202 1.99 26.36 11.57
CA PHE A 202 1.28 26.88 10.40
C PHE A 202 -0.05 27.51 10.80
N ALA A 203 0.02 28.73 11.36
CA ALA A 203 -1.09 29.67 11.31
C ALA A 203 -0.76 30.74 10.24
N PRO A 204 -1.62 30.98 9.24
CA PRO A 204 -1.40 32.04 8.27
C PRO A 204 -1.60 33.41 8.91
N GLN A 205 -0.74 34.37 8.55
CA GLN A 205 -0.94 35.81 8.81
C GLN A 205 -1.90 36.41 7.79
#